data_AF-A0A7C7E3T7-F1
#
_entry.id   AF-A0A7C7E3T7-F1
#
_cell.length_a   1.000
_cell.length_b   1.000
_cell.length_c   1.000
_cell.angle_alpha   90.00
_cell.angle_beta   90.00
_cell.angle_gamma   90.00
#
_symmetry.space_group_name_H-M   'P 1'
#
loop_
_entity.id
_entity.type
_entity.pdbx_description
1 polymer ?
#
loop_
_entity_poly.entity_id
_entity_poly.type
_entity_poly.pdbx_seq_one_letter_code
_entity_poly.pdbx_strand_id
1 'polypeptide(L)'
;YIPRYMLGTQCNLYHKAYSFPLLPIDIDYIECQACIGGCIGGALTVENHYIARVKMRRLSEKMGFQSSVDIKKVLEQFDKGYFSFEEKILPKSSLKLDDDLVEAIRKMELLEKTVKDLPGLDCGSCGSPTCRSLAEDIVKGQANEADCIFRLRDKVKHLAAEMFDLAQKMPPTMETQDNGE
;
A
#
# COMPACT_ATOMS: atom_id res chain seq x y z
N TYR A 1 11.64 -34.31 12.17
CA TYR A 1 11.71 -33.17 13.09
C TYR A 1 12.89 -32.33 12.64
N ILE A 2 12.63 -31.21 11.95
CA ILE A 2 13.71 -30.31 11.53
C ILE A 2 13.91 -29.30 12.68
N PRO A 3 15.11 -29.19 13.26
CA PRO A 3 15.37 -28.20 14.29
C PRO A 3 15.17 -26.79 13.71
N ARG A 4 14.35 -25.99 14.39
CA ARG A 4 13.98 -24.62 14.01
C ARG A 4 14.91 -23.66 14.74
N TYR A 5 15.77 -22.97 13.99
CA TYR A 5 16.58 -21.88 14.53
C TYR A 5 15.95 -20.55 14.11
N MET A 6 15.50 -19.78 15.09
CA MET A 6 14.86 -18.47 14.87
C MET A 6 15.96 -17.39 14.86
N LEU A 7 16.24 -16.81 13.69
CA LEU A 7 17.07 -15.61 13.58
C LEU A 7 16.14 -14.40 13.51
N GLY A 8 15.80 -13.85 14.68
CA GLY A 8 14.91 -12.69 14.80
C GLY A 8 13.41 -13.01 14.58
N THR A 9 12.56 -11.99 14.71
CA THR A 9 11.09 -12.11 14.74
C THR A 9 10.43 -12.52 13.42
N GLN A 10 11.19 -12.67 12.33
CA GLN A 10 10.66 -12.77 10.96
C GLN A 10 11.36 -13.80 10.04
N CYS A 11 12.34 -14.58 10.53
CA CYS A 11 13.04 -15.57 9.71
C CYS A 11 13.28 -16.88 10.47
N ASN A 12 12.83 -18.01 9.90
CA ASN A 12 13.12 -19.35 10.42
C ASN A 12 14.11 -20.07 9.50
N LEU A 13 15.14 -20.67 10.09
CA LEU A 13 16.09 -21.53 9.41
C LEU A 13 15.80 -23.01 9.70
N TYR A 14 15.90 -23.83 8.65
CA TYR A 14 15.61 -25.26 8.70
C TYR A 14 16.80 -26.04 8.11
N HIS A 15 17.29 -27.04 8.86
CA HIS A 15 18.43 -27.88 8.49
C HIS A 15 17.98 -29.28 8.03
N LYS A 16 18.42 -29.74 6.86
CA LYS A 16 18.39 -31.12 6.40
C LYS A 16 19.81 -31.68 6.53
N ALA A 17 19.91 -32.90 7.04
CA ALA A 17 21.19 -33.53 7.33
C ALA A 17 21.87 -34.09 6.07
N TYR A 18 22.27 -33.29 5.07
CA TYR A 18 23.22 -33.71 4.03
C TYR A 18 24.03 -32.51 3.48
N SER A 19 25.33 -32.57 3.74
CA SER A 19 26.33 -31.49 3.60
C SER A 19 26.50 -30.91 2.19
N PHE A 20 26.64 -29.58 2.11
CA PHE A 20 27.39 -28.91 1.04
C PHE A 20 28.32 -27.82 1.61
N PRO A 21 29.64 -27.85 1.33
CA PRO A 21 30.59 -26.95 1.96
C PRO A 21 30.66 -25.65 1.16
N LEU A 22 30.24 -24.50 1.72
CA LEU A 22 30.80 -23.15 1.46
C LEU A 22 30.02 -21.97 2.11
N LEU A 23 29.20 -22.19 3.16
CA LEU A 23 28.73 -21.14 4.08
C LEU A 23 29.10 -21.54 5.52
N PRO A 24 29.47 -20.60 6.42
CA PRO A 24 29.77 -20.93 7.83
C PRO A 24 28.58 -21.51 8.61
N ILE A 25 27.40 -21.58 7.97
CA ILE A 25 26.18 -22.23 8.41
C ILE A 25 25.57 -22.87 7.15
N ASP A 26 25.44 -24.20 7.13
CA ASP A 26 24.84 -24.96 6.03
C ASP A 26 23.29 -24.83 6.14
N ILE A 27 22.68 -23.96 5.34
CA ILE A 27 21.25 -23.63 5.42
C ILE A 27 20.53 -24.20 4.20
N ASP A 28 19.75 -25.26 4.40
CA ASP A 28 18.99 -25.91 3.33
C ASP A 28 17.72 -25.15 2.92
N TYR A 29 17.07 -24.49 3.88
CA TYR A 29 15.81 -23.81 3.66
C TYR A 29 15.63 -22.61 4.59
N ILE A 30 15.20 -21.50 3.99
CA ILE A 30 14.91 -20.25 4.68
C ILE A 30 13.41 -19.99 4.55
N GLU A 31 12.73 -19.82 5.67
CA GLU A 31 11.36 -19.32 5.71
C GLU A 31 11.36 -17.85 6.16
N CYS A 32 11.17 -16.95 5.21
CA CYS A 32 11.03 -15.52 5.47
C CYS A 32 9.54 -15.16 5.66
N GLN A 33 9.22 -14.47 6.75
CA GLN A 33 7.87 -13.97 7.02
C GLN A 33 7.88 -12.45 7.08
N ALA A 34 7.11 -11.80 6.20
CA ALA A 34 7.01 -10.33 6.21
C ALA A 34 6.21 -9.79 7.41
N CYS A 35 5.19 -10.54 7.85
CA CYS A 35 4.30 -10.15 8.94
C CYS A 35 4.51 -11.04 10.17
N ILE A 36 4.23 -10.51 11.36
CA ILE A 36 4.41 -11.21 12.63
C ILE A 36 3.47 -12.42 12.67
N GLY A 37 4.06 -13.62 12.73
CA GLY A 37 3.29 -14.87 12.72
C GLY A 37 2.75 -15.26 11.35
N GLY A 38 3.31 -14.72 10.27
CA GLY A 38 2.93 -15.02 8.89
C GLY A 38 1.72 -14.21 8.42
N CYS A 39 1.06 -14.68 7.34
CA CYS A 39 -0.04 -13.94 6.71
C CYS A 39 -1.21 -13.63 7.66
N ILE A 40 -1.39 -14.42 8.72
CA ILE A 40 -2.45 -14.21 9.73
C ILE A 40 -2.24 -12.98 10.62
N GLY A 41 -1.03 -12.42 10.65
CA GLY A 41 -0.71 -11.19 11.39
C GLY A 41 -0.45 -9.99 10.49
N GLY A 42 -0.94 -10.03 9.25
CA GLY A 42 -0.80 -8.90 8.32
C GLY A 42 -1.57 -7.67 8.79
N ALA A 43 -1.06 -6.47 8.50
CA ALA A 43 -1.70 -5.21 8.91
C ALA A 43 -3.12 -5.02 8.34
N LEU A 44 -3.46 -5.74 7.26
CA LEU A 44 -4.75 -5.68 6.58
C LEU A 44 -5.72 -6.80 7.02
N THR A 45 -5.35 -7.63 8.00
CA THR A 45 -6.27 -8.67 8.49
C THR A 45 -7.33 -8.06 9.39
N VAL A 46 -8.61 -8.36 9.12
CA VAL A 46 -9.76 -7.87 9.90
C VAL A 46 -9.75 -8.41 11.33
N GLU A 47 -9.25 -9.62 11.53
CA GLU A 47 -9.24 -10.29 12.83
C GLU A 47 -7.92 -10.06 13.58
N ASN A 48 -8.01 -9.96 14.91
CA ASN A 48 -6.83 -9.88 15.77
C ASN A 48 -5.93 -11.12 15.62
N HIS A 49 -4.62 -10.90 15.48
CA HIS A 49 -3.66 -11.95 15.17
C HIS A 49 -3.60 -13.08 16.23
N TYR A 50 -3.84 -12.80 17.51
CA TYR A 50 -3.87 -13.84 18.55
C TYR A 50 -5.07 -14.77 18.37
N ILE A 51 -6.25 -14.20 18.06
CA ILE A 51 -7.49 -14.96 17.85
C ILE A 51 -7.39 -15.77 16.55
N ALA A 52 -6.94 -15.14 15.47
CA ALA A 52 -6.71 -15.79 14.18
C ALA A 52 -5.77 -17.00 14.32
N ARG A 53 -4.68 -16.86 15.10
CA ARG A 53 -3.74 -17.95 15.38
C ARG A 53 -4.40 -19.13 16.09
N VAL A 54 -5.23 -18.87 17.11
CA VAL A 54 -5.95 -19.94 17.83
C VAL A 54 -6.93 -20.65 16.90
N LYS A 55 -7.68 -19.91 16.06
CA LYS A 55 -8.60 -20.49 15.08
C LYS A 55 -7.88 -21.35 14.05
N MET A 56 -6.79 -20.85 13.47
CA MET A 56 -5.99 -21.60 12.50
C MET A 56 -5.41 -22.87 13.10
N ARG A 57 -4.92 -22.82 14.35
CA ARG A 57 -4.44 -24.01 15.05
C ARG A 57 -5.55 -25.05 15.23
N ARG A 58 -6.73 -24.64 15.69
CA ARG A 58 -7.89 -25.54 15.85
C ARG A 58 -8.34 -26.13 14.52
N LEU A 59 -8.32 -25.34 13.45
CA LEU A 59 -8.66 -25.80 12.10
C LEU A 59 -7.65 -26.84 11.62
N SER A 60 -6.35 -26.58 11.79
CA SER A 60 -5.28 -27.52 11.46
C SER A 60 -5.40 -28.82 12.25
N GLU A 61 -5.67 -28.75 13.56
CA GLU A 61 -5.90 -29.93 14.40
C GLU A 61 -7.11 -30.75 13.93
N LYS A 62 -8.18 -30.10 13.45
CA LYS A 62 -9.36 -30.78 12.90
C LYS A 62 -9.12 -31.42 11.53
N MET A 63 -8.35 -30.75 10.66
CA MET A 63 -8.07 -31.25 9.31
C MET A 63 -6.99 -32.34 9.29
N GLY A 64 -6.19 -32.45 10.36
CA GLY A 64 -5.09 -33.39 10.46
C GLY A 64 -3.88 -33.00 9.60
N PHE A 65 -2.92 -33.92 9.46
CA PHE A 65 -1.66 -33.70 8.75
C PHE A 65 -1.60 -34.35 7.36
N GLN A 66 -2.73 -34.82 6.84
CA GLN A 66 -2.74 -35.45 5.52
C GLN A 66 -2.70 -34.37 4.44
N SER A 67 -1.55 -34.30 3.77
CA SER A 67 -1.41 -33.51 2.56
C SER A 67 -2.14 -34.21 1.41
N SER A 68 -3.12 -33.54 0.80
CA SER A 68 -3.78 -33.99 -0.44
C SER A 68 -2.97 -33.64 -1.69
N VAL A 69 -1.74 -33.13 -1.52
CA VAL A 69 -0.91 -32.65 -2.63
C VAL A 69 -0.30 -33.84 -3.37
N ASP A 70 -0.60 -33.94 -4.66
CA ASP A 70 0.06 -34.87 -5.57
C ASP A 70 1.47 -34.37 -5.92
N ILE A 71 2.46 -35.01 -5.30
CA ILE A 71 3.88 -34.65 -5.46
C ILE A 71 4.30 -34.77 -6.93
N LYS A 72 3.81 -35.76 -7.67
CA LYS A 72 4.20 -35.94 -9.09
C LYS A 72 3.74 -34.75 -9.91
N LYS A 73 2.49 -34.32 -9.71
CA LYS A 73 1.94 -33.15 -10.39
C LYS A 73 2.70 -31.87 -10.06
N VAL A 74 3.11 -31.69 -8.79
CA VAL A 74 3.91 -30.53 -8.38
C VAL A 74 5.29 -30.54 -9.05
N LEU A 75 5.96 -31.69 -9.11
CA LEU A 75 7.25 -31.82 -9.79
C LEU A 75 7.11 -31.56 -11.30
N GLU A 76 6.08 -32.10 -11.95
CA GLU A 76 5.82 -31.80 -13.37
C GLU A 76 5.57 -30.30 -13.61
N GLN A 77 4.84 -29.63 -12.72
CA GLN A 77 4.61 -28.18 -12.81
C GLN A 77 5.90 -27.40 -12.60
N PHE A 78 6.75 -27.84 -11.67
CA PHE A 78 8.06 -27.24 -11.44
C PHE A 78 8.96 -27.37 -12.67
N ASP A 79 9.06 -28.55 -13.27
CA ASP A 79 9.84 -28.79 -14.49
C ASP A 79 9.31 -28.00 -15.69
N LYS A 80 7.99 -27.77 -15.74
CA LYS A 80 7.34 -26.89 -16.73
C LYS A 80 7.54 -25.40 -16.44
N GLY A 81 8.25 -25.04 -15.37
CA GLY A 81 8.54 -23.65 -15.02
C GLY A 81 7.36 -22.90 -14.40
N TYR A 82 6.28 -23.57 -13.98
CA TYR A 82 5.08 -22.91 -13.42
C TYR A 82 5.38 -22.05 -12.19
N PHE A 83 6.38 -22.42 -11.39
CA PHE A 83 6.81 -21.68 -10.20
C PHE A 83 7.96 -20.69 -10.48
N SER A 84 8.40 -20.58 -11.73
CA SER A 84 9.39 -19.59 -12.12
C SER A 84 8.72 -18.25 -12.33
N PHE A 85 9.42 -17.16 -12.02
CA PHE A 85 8.92 -15.83 -12.37
C PHE A 85 8.95 -15.66 -13.89
N GLU A 86 7.83 -15.20 -14.45
CA GLU A 86 7.75 -14.83 -15.87
C GLU A 86 8.71 -13.67 -16.21
N GLU A 87 8.91 -12.77 -15.24
CA GLU A 87 9.76 -11.60 -15.37
C GLU A 87 10.78 -11.51 -14.23
N LYS A 88 11.89 -10.82 -14.48
CA LYS A 88 12.85 -10.52 -13.42
C LYS A 88 12.20 -9.57 -12.42
N ILE A 89 12.31 -9.90 -11.14
CA ILE A 89 11.94 -8.97 -10.07
C ILE A 89 12.92 -7.81 -10.10
N LEU A 90 12.45 -6.65 -10.53
CA LEU A 90 13.22 -5.41 -10.49
C LEU A 90 13.00 -4.71 -9.14
N PRO A 91 14.04 -4.10 -8.56
CA PRO A 91 13.89 -3.31 -7.35
C PRO A 91 13.01 -2.09 -7.66
N LYS A 92 11.89 -1.94 -6.92
CA LYS A 92 11.13 -0.68 -6.94
C LYS A 92 11.87 0.37 -6.12
N SER A 93 12.22 1.50 -6.74
CA SER A 93 12.76 2.66 -6.01
C SER A 93 11.63 3.37 -5.27
N SER A 94 11.21 2.82 -4.13
CA SER A 94 10.10 3.36 -3.34
C SER A 94 10.38 4.76 -2.74
N LEU A 95 11.66 5.15 -2.64
CA LEU A 95 12.09 6.40 -1.98
C LEU A 95 12.40 7.56 -2.95
N LYS A 96 12.29 7.37 -4.26
CA LYS A 96 12.56 8.44 -5.25
C LYS A 96 11.28 9.18 -5.63
N LEU A 97 11.36 10.52 -5.71
CA LEU A 97 10.28 11.36 -6.25
C LEU A 97 10.39 11.51 -7.78
N ASP A 98 11.62 11.50 -8.31
CA ASP A 98 11.95 11.52 -9.73
C ASP A 98 13.32 10.87 -9.96
N ASP A 99 13.62 10.53 -11.21
CA ASP A 99 14.94 10.05 -11.64
C ASP A 99 15.88 11.23 -11.97
N ASP A 100 15.35 12.38 -12.41
CA ASP A 100 16.11 13.61 -12.59
C ASP A 100 16.23 14.35 -11.24
N LEU A 101 17.46 14.68 -10.84
CA LEU A 101 17.74 15.36 -9.57
C LEU A 101 17.05 16.73 -9.47
N VAL A 102 17.03 17.50 -10.55
CA VAL A 102 16.44 18.85 -10.58
C VAL A 102 14.93 18.74 -10.40
N GLU A 103 14.30 17.81 -11.12
CA GLU A 103 12.86 17.56 -10.95
C GLU A 103 12.53 16.98 -9.58
N ALA A 104 13.39 16.12 -9.01
CA ALA A 104 13.20 15.59 -7.67
C ALA A 104 13.22 16.71 -6.60
N ILE A 105 14.12 17.69 -6.72
CA ILE A 105 14.16 18.86 -5.83
C ILE A 105 12.89 19.70 -6.00
N ARG A 106 12.48 19.98 -7.24
CA ARG A 106 11.26 20.73 -7.54
C ARG A 106 10.01 20.05 -6.97
N LYS A 107 9.92 18.72 -7.12
CA LYS A 107 8.85 17.91 -6.56
C LYS A 107 8.89 17.90 -5.03
N MET A 108 10.06 17.90 -4.41
CA MET A 108 10.19 18.01 -2.95
C MET A 108 9.66 19.35 -2.42
N GLU A 109 9.93 20.46 -3.10
CA GLU A 109 9.34 21.76 -2.74
C GLU A 109 7.82 21.77 -2.91
N LEU A 110 7.31 21.18 -4.00
CA LEU A 110 5.87 21.06 -4.23
C LEU A 110 5.20 20.22 -3.16
N LEU A 111 5.84 19.11 -2.77
CA LEU A 111 5.37 18.25 -1.69
C LEU A 111 5.17 19.00 -0.39
N GLU A 112 6.17 19.75 0.06
CA GLU A 112 6.08 20.51 1.31
C GLU A 112 4.98 21.58 1.26
N LYS A 113 4.66 22.12 0.08
CA LYS A 113 3.49 23.00 -0.11
C LYS A 113 2.18 22.21 -0.02
N THR A 114 2.05 21.12 -0.78
CA THR A 114 0.84 20.29 -0.78
C THR A 114 0.53 19.72 0.61
N VAL A 115 1.54 19.32 1.38
CA VAL A 115 1.36 18.86 2.77
C VAL A 115 0.75 19.94 3.65
N LYS A 116 1.16 21.21 3.49
CA LYS A 116 0.62 22.34 4.25
C LYS A 116 -0.81 22.71 3.84
N ASP A 117 -1.18 22.46 2.58
CA ASP A 117 -2.52 22.74 2.07
C ASP A 117 -3.53 21.65 2.44
N LEU A 118 -3.04 20.46 2.81
CA LEU A 118 -3.85 19.36 3.33
C LEU A 118 -4.20 19.55 4.81
N PRO A 119 -5.31 18.97 5.30
CA PRO A 119 -5.81 19.20 6.66
C PRO A 119 -4.92 18.61 7.77
N GLY A 120 -3.95 17.74 7.46
CA GLY A 120 -3.04 17.14 8.45
C GLY A 120 -3.69 16.22 9.48
N LEU A 121 -4.87 15.65 9.18
CA LEU A 121 -5.65 14.81 10.10
C LEU A 121 -5.31 13.32 10.04
N ASP A 122 -4.58 12.88 9.01
CA ASP A 122 -4.20 11.46 8.79
C ASP A 122 -5.37 10.46 8.89
N CYS A 123 -6.54 10.85 8.40
CA CYS A 123 -7.78 10.07 8.54
C CYS A 123 -7.93 8.87 7.57
N GLY A 124 -7.10 8.76 6.55
CA GLY A 124 -7.12 7.62 5.62
C GLY A 124 -8.27 7.57 4.60
N SER A 125 -9.21 8.53 4.60
CA SER A 125 -10.40 8.49 3.72
C SER A 125 -10.11 8.50 2.22
N CYS A 126 -8.91 8.95 1.82
CA CYS A 126 -8.43 8.98 0.43
C CYS A 126 -7.72 7.68 0.02
N GLY A 127 -7.54 6.72 0.92
CA GLY A 127 -6.79 5.48 0.67
C GLY A 127 -5.30 5.55 1.02
N SER A 128 -4.75 6.72 1.31
CA SER A 128 -3.36 6.89 1.76
C SER A 128 -3.28 6.89 3.31
N PRO A 129 -2.23 6.30 3.91
CA PRO A 129 -2.13 6.14 5.38
C PRO A 129 -1.91 7.46 6.13
N THR A 130 -1.31 8.46 5.47
CA THR A 130 -1.09 9.80 6.03
C THR A 130 -1.37 10.87 4.97
N CYS A 131 -1.63 12.10 5.39
CA CYS A 131 -1.74 13.26 4.51
C CYS A 131 -0.44 13.51 3.73
N ARG A 132 0.73 13.23 4.32
CA ARG A 132 2.01 13.30 3.60
C ARG A 132 2.10 12.28 2.48
N SER A 133 1.64 11.06 2.71
CA SER A 133 1.58 10.03 1.66
C SER A 133 0.66 10.47 0.51
N LEU A 134 -0.52 11.02 0.80
CA LEU A 134 -1.39 11.59 -0.24
C LEU A 134 -0.69 12.72 -1.01
N ALA A 135 0.04 13.61 -0.32
CA ALA A 135 0.80 14.67 -0.98
C ALA A 135 1.89 14.10 -1.92
N GLU A 136 2.58 13.03 -1.53
CA GLU A 136 3.53 12.32 -2.43
C GLU A 136 2.84 11.81 -3.68
N ASP A 137 1.67 11.18 -3.52
CA ASP A 137 0.88 10.63 -4.61
C ASP A 137 0.42 11.75 -5.57
N ILE A 138 0.00 12.90 -5.04
CA ILE A 138 -0.40 14.08 -5.83
C ILE A 138 0.80 14.63 -6.62
N VAL A 139 1.95 14.82 -5.99
CA VAL A 139 3.16 15.33 -6.64
C VAL A 139 3.69 14.39 -7.72
N LYS A 140 3.51 13.08 -7.54
CA LYS A 140 3.82 12.05 -8.54
C LYS A 140 2.77 11.93 -9.65
N GLY A 141 1.66 12.66 -9.56
CA GLY A 141 0.55 12.59 -10.52
C GLY A 141 -0.28 11.30 -10.43
N GLN A 142 -0.20 10.60 -9.30
CA GLN A 142 -0.91 9.35 -9.02
C GLN A 142 -2.25 9.59 -8.31
N ALA A 143 -2.43 10.77 -7.71
CA ALA A 143 -3.65 11.18 -7.02
C ALA A 143 -3.99 12.65 -7.33
N ASN A 144 -5.21 13.07 -6.97
CA ASN A 144 -5.67 14.45 -7.09
C ASN A 144 -5.95 15.03 -5.70
N GLU A 145 -5.78 16.35 -5.54
CA GLU A 145 -6.19 17.04 -4.31
C GLU A 145 -7.66 16.80 -3.93
N ALA A 146 -8.53 16.61 -4.94
CA ALA A 146 -9.95 16.34 -4.74
C ALA A 146 -10.24 14.95 -4.14
N ASP A 147 -9.27 14.04 -4.10
CA ASP A 147 -9.42 12.74 -3.43
C ASP A 147 -9.52 12.91 -1.91
N CYS A 148 -9.01 14.03 -1.38
CA CYS A 148 -9.27 14.42 0.00
C CYS A 148 -10.69 14.99 0.13
N ILE A 149 -11.55 14.30 0.90
CA ILE A 149 -12.95 14.73 1.13
C ILE A 149 -13.09 16.16 1.65
N PHE A 150 -12.12 16.65 2.42
CA PHE A 150 -12.11 18.02 2.92
C PHE A 150 -11.84 19.02 1.78
N ARG A 151 -10.79 18.80 0.99
CA ARG A 151 -10.46 19.63 -0.17
C ARG A 151 -11.55 19.59 -1.24
N LEU A 152 -12.17 18.43 -1.46
CA LEU A 152 -13.31 18.30 -2.36
C LEU A 152 -14.46 19.21 -1.91
N ARG A 153 -14.84 19.15 -0.63
CA ARG A 153 -15.92 19.98 -0.09
C ARG A 153 -15.62 21.46 -0.19
N ASP A 154 -14.37 21.87 0.06
CA ASP A 154 -13.96 23.26 -0.06
C ASP A 154 -14.05 23.76 -1.51
N LYS A 155 -13.59 22.95 -2.48
CA LYS A 155 -13.71 23.26 -3.92
C LYS A 155 -15.18 23.36 -4.36
N VAL A 156 -16.03 22.44 -3.91
CA VAL A 156 -17.48 22.48 -4.22
C VAL A 156 -18.13 23.75 -3.66
N LYS A 157 -17.79 24.16 -2.43
CA LYS A 157 -18.30 25.41 -1.85
C LYS A 157 -17.87 26.64 -2.65
N HIS A 158 -16.60 26.70 -3.05
CA HIS A 158 -16.08 27.83 -3.83
C HIS A 158 -16.79 27.96 -5.18
N LEU A 159 -16.94 26.84 -5.90
CA LEU A 159 -17.66 26.81 -7.17
C LEU A 159 -19.13 27.24 -7.02
N ALA A 160 -19.82 26.77 -5.97
CA ALA A 160 -21.19 27.16 -5.71
C ALA A 160 -21.33 28.68 -5.45
N ALA A 161 -20.37 29.29 -4.75
CA ALA A 161 -20.33 30.72 -4.51
C ALA A 161 -20.12 31.51 -5.82
N GLU A 162 -19.17 31.10 -6.65
CA GLU A 162 -18.92 31.73 -7.96
C GLU A 162 -20.15 31.66 -8.89
N MET A 163 -20.85 30.53 -8.91
CA MET A 163 -22.08 30.38 -9.70
C MET A 163 -23.18 31.33 -9.21
N PHE A 164 -23.30 31.49 -7.89
CA PHE A 164 -24.25 32.42 -7.29
C PHE A 164 -23.92 33.87 -7.63
N ASP A 165 -22.66 34.28 -7.52
CA ASP A 165 -22.19 35.62 -7.87
C ASP A 165 -22.42 35.94 -9.35
N LEU A 166 -22.21 34.96 -10.24
CA LEU A 166 -22.47 35.13 -11.66
C LEU A 166 -23.96 35.30 -11.95
N ALA A 167 -24.83 34.54 -11.27
CA ALA A 167 -26.27 34.64 -11.42
C ALA A 167 -26.84 36.00 -10.96
N GLN A 168 -26.16 36.68 -10.04
CA GLN A 168 -26.56 38.02 -9.58
C GLN A 168 -26.20 39.15 -10.56
N LYS A 169 -25.29 38.93 -11.51
CA LYS A 169 -24.92 39.96 -12.48
C LYS A 169 -26.03 40.11 -13.52
N MET A 170 -26.78 41.20 -13.42
CA MET A 170 -27.81 41.53 -14.40
C MET A 170 -27.13 41.97 -15.72
N PRO A 171 -27.56 41.45 -16.88
CA PRO A 171 -27.04 41.93 -18.16
C PRO A 171 -27.50 43.38 -18.40
N PRO A 172 -26.66 44.22 -19.04
CA PRO A 172 -26.92 45.66 -19.21
C PRO A 172 -28.21 45.97 -19.99
N THR A 173 -28.76 44.98 -20.71
CA THR A 173 -30.04 45.09 -21.42
C THR A 173 -31.28 45.01 -20.52
N MET A 174 -31.11 44.70 -19.23
CA MET A 174 -32.20 44.59 -18.24
C MET A 174 -32.14 45.65 -17.13
N GLU A 175 -31.25 46.65 -17.23
CA GLU A 175 -31.24 47.79 -16.31
C GLU A 175 -32.50 48.65 -16.51
N THR A 176 -33.49 48.50 -15.63
CA THR A 176 -34.59 49.45 -15.52
C THR A 176 -34.04 50.77 -14.97
N GLN A 177 -34.17 51.85 -15.76
CA GLN A 177 -33.90 53.21 -15.31
C GLN A 177 -34.84 53.54 -14.15
N ASP A 178 -34.29 53.56 -12.95
CA ASP A 178 -35.00 53.99 -11.75
C ASP A 178 -35.14 55.53 -11.82
N ASN A 179 -36.22 55.99 -12.45
CA ASN A 179 -36.64 57.38 -12.37
C ASN A 179 -37.23 57.58 -10.98
N GLY A 180 -36.38 58.00 -10.04
CA GLY A 180 -36.78 58.34 -8.68
C GLY A 180 -37.89 59.40 -8.66
N GLU A 181 -39.00 59.03 -8.02
CA GLU A 181 -39.96 59.95 -7.37
C GLU A 181 -39.70 60.00 -5.87
#